data_AF-A0A358D2C0-F1
#
_entry.id   AF-A0A358D2C0-F1
#
_cell.length_a   1.000
_cell.length_b   1.000
_cell.length_c   1.000
_cell.angle_alpha   90.00
_cell.angle_beta   90.00
_cell.angle_gamma   90.00
#
_symmetry.space_group_name_H-M   'P 1'
#
loop_
_entity.id
_entity.type
_entity.pdbx_description
1 polymer ?
#
loop_
_entity_poly.entity_id
_entity_poly.type
_entity_poly.pdbx_seq_one_letter_code
_entity_poly.pdbx_strand_id
1 'polypeptide(L)'
;MSKIVYTHTDEAPALATYSFLPIIQAFAKAAGISVETRDISLAGRVIAAFPELLNDDQKISDHLAELGEMTLLPDANIIKL
;
A
#
# COMPACT_ATOMS: atom_id res chain seq x y z
N MET A 1 15.63 -9.47 2.59
CA MET A 1 15.44 -8.76 1.30
C MET A 1 14.77 -7.44 1.66
N SER A 2 15.35 -6.29 1.30
CA SER A 2 14.79 -4.99 1.72
C SER A 2 13.48 -4.74 0.96
N LYS A 3 12.46 -4.26 1.68
CA LYS A 3 11.11 -4.03 1.15
C LYS A 3 10.72 -2.57 1.38
N ILE A 4 10.15 -1.94 0.36
CA ILE A 4 9.50 -0.64 0.43
C ILE A 4 8.00 -0.85 0.31
N VAL A 5 7.24 -0.21 1.20
CA VAL A 5 5.79 -0.12 1.09
C VAL A 5 5.40 1.22 0.47
N TYR A 6 4.74 1.18 -0.68
CA TYR A 6 4.27 2.35 -1.41
C TYR A 6 2.76 2.52 -1.21
N THR A 7 2.35 3.63 -0.62
CA THR A 7 0.92 3.83 -0.35
C THR A 7 0.13 4.07 -1.64
N HIS A 8 -0.96 3.32 -1.83
CA HIS A 8 -1.99 3.65 -2.81
C HIS A 8 -3.00 4.56 -2.09
N THR A 9 -3.17 5.77 -2.63
CA THR A 9 -3.96 6.85 -2.02
C THR A 9 -5.09 7.27 -2.95
N ASP A 10 -5.45 8.55 -2.94
CA ASP A 10 -6.63 9.08 -3.60
C ASP A 10 -6.24 10.06 -4.73
N GLU A 11 -7.23 10.44 -5.55
CA GLU A 11 -7.18 11.60 -6.44
C GLU A 11 -5.93 11.66 -7.35
N ALA A 12 -5.24 12.81 -7.38
CA ALA A 12 -4.09 13.04 -8.25
C ALA A 12 -2.89 12.13 -7.90
N PRO A 13 -2.51 11.93 -6.62
CA PRO A 13 -1.47 10.97 -6.25
C PRO A 13 -1.76 9.53 -6.68
N ALA A 14 -3.01 9.07 -6.61
CA ALA A 14 -3.38 7.74 -7.10
C ALA A 14 -3.12 7.61 -8.61
N LEU A 15 -3.54 8.60 -9.40
CA LEU A 15 -3.28 8.64 -10.84
C LEU A 15 -1.78 8.64 -11.16
N ALA A 16 -0.99 9.45 -10.45
CA ALA A 16 0.46 9.48 -10.62
C ALA A 16 1.11 8.12 -10.28
N THR A 17 0.60 7.42 -9.28
CA THR A 17 1.09 6.10 -8.85
C THR A 17 0.96 5.07 -9.97
N TYR A 18 -0.14 5.05 -10.73
CA TYR A 18 -0.29 4.14 -11.87
C TYR A 18 0.80 4.33 -12.94
N SER A 19 1.28 5.56 -13.14
CA SER A 19 2.37 5.84 -14.07
C SER A 19 3.75 5.55 -13.47
N PHE A 20 3.96 5.90 -12.20
CA PHE A 20 5.31 5.97 -11.63
C PHE A 20 5.73 4.70 -10.88
N LEU A 21 4.78 3.98 -10.25
CA LEU A 21 5.08 2.76 -9.50
C LEU A 21 5.76 1.67 -10.36
N PRO A 22 5.35 1.40 -11.62
CA PRO A 22 6.04 0.42 -12.45
C PRO A 22 7.50 0.79 -12.75
N ILE A 23 7.79 2.09 -12.85
CA ILE A 23 9.15 2.61 -13.05
C ILE A 23 9.98 2.38 -11.78
N ILE A 24 9.45 2.76 -10.61
CA ILE A 24 10.13 2.52 -9.33
C ILE A 24 10.43 1.03 -9.15
N GLN A 25 9.44 0.15 -9.40
CA GLN A 25 9.61 -1.31 -9.27
C GLN A 25 10.72 -1.84 -10.19
N ALA A 26 10.80 -1.38 -11.44
CA ALA A 26 11.82 -1.81 -12.39
C ALA A 26 13.24 -1.43 -11.93
N PHE A 27 13.42 -0.21 -11.43
CA PHE A 27 14.73 0.28 -10.96
C PHE A 27 15.12 -0.33 -9.61
N ALA A 28 14.19 -0.43 -8.66
CA ALA A 28 14.43 -1.00 -7.33
C ALA A 28 14.83 -2.49 -7.40
N LYS A 29 14.26 -3.23 -8.37
CA LYS A 29 14.59 -4.64 -8.60
C LYS A 29 16.08 -4.86 -8.90
N ALA A 30 16.77 -3.93 -9.56
CA ALA A 30 18.21 -4.03 -9.82
C ALA A 30 19.06 -4.03 -8.55
N ALA A 31 18.53 -3.45 -7.46
CA ALA A 31 19.16 -3.45 -6.13
C ALA A 31 18.64 -4.58 -5.20
N GLY A 32 17.80 -5.49 -5.71
CA GLY A 32 17.18 -6.55 -4.89
C GLY A 32 16.17 -6.03 -3.87
N ILE A 33 15.54 -4.88 -4.16
CA ILE A 33 14.51 -4.26 -3.30
C ILE A 33 13.13 -4.57 -3.88
N SER A 34 12.22 -5.10 -3.05
CA SER A 34 10.82 -5.26 -3.42
C SER A 34 10.02 -3.99 -3.11
N VAL A 35 9.06 -3.65 -3.96
CA VAL A 35 8.16 -2.51 -3.75
C VAL A 35 6.73 -3.01 -3.85
N GLU A 36 6.04 -3.02 -2.72
CA GLU A 36 4.66 -3.50 -2.59
C GLU A 36 3.72 -2.37 -2.20
N THR A 37 2.44 -2.51 -2.56
CA THR A 37 1.42 -1.51 -2.26
C THR A 37 0.64 -1.83 -1.00
N ARG A 38 0.20 -0.78 -0.32
CA ARG A 38 -0.83 -0.82 0.72
C ARG A 38 -1.87 0.24 0.41
N ASP A 39 -3.12 -0.20 0.26
CA ASP A 39 -4.24 0.68 -0.05
C ASP A 39 -4.74 1.37 1.21
N ILE A 40 -4.52 2.68 1.27
CA ILE A 40 -5.03 3.56 2.33
C ILE A 40 -5.98 4.63 1.77
N SER A 41 -6.48 4.43 0.55
CA SER A 41 -7.51 5.27 -0.06
C SER A 41 -8.73 5.37 0.86
N LEU A 42 -9.53 6.41 0.67
CA LEU A 42 -10.82 6.55 1.34
C LEU A 42 -11.70 5.31 1.11
N ALA A 43 -11.79 4.85 -0.14
CA ALA A 43 -12.60 3.68 -0.48
C ALA A 43 -12.08 2.41 0.22
N GLY A 44 -10.76 2.16 0.16
CA GLY A 44 -10.15 1.00 0.80
C GLY A 44 -10.39 0.96 2.31
N ARG A 45 -10.21 2.09 3.00
CA ARG A 45 -10.47 2.17 4.45
C ARG A 45 -11.92 1.95 4.83
N VAL A 46 -12.87 2.42 4.00
CA VAL A 46 -14.30 2.15 4.22
C VAL A 46 -14.60 0.67 4.03
N ILE A 47 -14.10 0.04 2.96
CA ILE A 47 -14.32 -1.40 2.69
C ILE A 47 -13.75 -2.25 3.84
N ALA A 48 -12.52 -1.96 4.29
CA ALA A 48 -11.87 -2.70 5.37
C ALA A 48 -12.58 -2.57 6.73
N ALA A 49 -13.35 -1.49 6.95
CA ALA A 49 -14.04 -1.25 8.22
C ALA A 49 -15.37 -2.01 8.38
N PHE A 50 -15.95 -2.53 7.29
CA PHE A 50 -17.26 -3.22 7.31
C PHE A 50 -17.23 -4.61 6.63
N PRO A 51 -16.27 -5.50 6.95
CA PRO A 51 -16.11 -6.77 6.25
C PRO A 51 -17.32 -7.71 6.40
N GLU A 52 -18.09 -7.59 7.48
CA GLU A 52 -19.29 -8.40 7.74
C GLU A 52 -20.45 -8.10 6.78
N LEU A 53 -20.42 -6.96 6.09
CA LEU A 53 -21.42 -6.56 5.09
C LEU A 53 -21.01 -6.93 3.66
N LEU A 54 -19.87 -7.60 3.49
CA LEU A 54 -19.25 -7.86 2.19
C LEU A 54 -19.20 -9.35 1.88
N ASN A 55 -19.30 -9.66 0.59
CA ASN A 55 -18.97 -10.99 0.08
C ASN A 55 -17.47 -11.24 0.22
N ASP A 56 -17.05 -12.51 0.22
CA ASP A 56 -15.66 -12.88 0.43
C ASP A 56 -14.70 -12.32 -0.64
N ASP A 57 -15.18 -12.09 -1.86
CA ASP A 57 -14.44 -11.50 -2.97
C ASP A 57 -14.33 -9.96 -2.91
N GLN A 58 -15.12 -9.32 -2.04
CA GLN A 58 -15.12 -7.86 -1.84
C GLN A 58 -14.27 -7.43 -0.65
N LYS A 59 -13.98 -8.35 0.27
CA LYS A 59 -13.19 -8.07 1.49
C LYS A 59 -11.76 -7.75 1.12
N ILE A 60 -11.22 -6.73 1.78
CA ILE A 60 -9.80 -6.37 1.72
C ILE A 60 -9.26 -6.26 3.15
N SER A 61 -7.95 -6.43 3.31
CA SER A 61 -7.28 -6.25 4.60
C SER A 61 -7.28 -4.79 5.05
N ASP A 62 -7.32 -4.55 6.37
CA ASP A 62 -7.09 -3.22 6.94
C ASP A 62 -5.59 -2.87 6.88
N HIS A 63 -5.19 -2.33 5.74
CA HIS A 63 -3.82 -1.90 5.51
C HIS A 63 -3.41 -0.69 6.35
N LEU A 64 -4.35 0.13 6.84
CA LEU A 64 -4.02 1.26 7.71
C LEU A 64 -3.58 0.76 9.08
N ALA A 65 -4.29 -0.23 9.64
CA ALA A 65 -3.88 -0.90 10.87
C ALA A 65 -2.53 -1.61 10.71
N GLU A 66 -2.34 -2.38 9.62
CA GLU A 66 -1.07 -3.07 9.32
C GLU A 66 0.11 -2.07 9.23
N LEU A 67 -0.08 -0.95 8.54
CA LEU A 67 0.93 0.10 8.45
C LEU A 67 1.19 0.75 9.82
N GLY A 68 0.16 0.97 10.64
CA GLY A 68 0.30 1.48 12.00
C GLY A 68 1.21 0.61 12.85
N GLU A 69 1.00 -0.71 12.84
CA GLU A 69 1.88 -1.67 13.51
C GLU A 69 3.31 -1.63 12.94
N MET A 70 3.43 -1.54 11.61
CA MET A 70 4.73 -1.51 10.93
C MET A 70 5.57 -0.30 11.32
N THR A 71 4.98 0.88 11.58
CA THR A 71 5.74 2.08 11.99
C THR A 71 6.52 1.91 13.29
N LEU A 72 6.22 0.89 14.09
CA LEU A 72 6.95 0.57 15.32
C LEU A 72 8.19 -0.29 15.07
N LEU A 73 8.37 -0.80 13.85
CA LEU A 73 9.47 -1.67 13.48
C LEU A 73 10.67 -0.85 12.96
N PRO A 74 11.91 -1.21 13.35
CA PRO A 74 13.10 -0.47 12.93
C PRO A 74 13.43 -0.60 11.42
N ASP A 75 12.89 -1.63 10.76
CA ASP A 75 13.06 -1.89 9.33
C ASP A 75 11.89 -1.37 8.48
N ALA A 76 10.96 -0.62 9.08
CA ALA A 76 9.85 0.01 8.37
C ALA A 76 10.37 1.00 7.32
N ASN A 77 10.00 0.77 6.07
CA ASN A 77 10.31 1.65 4.95
C ASN A 77 9.04 1.91 4.15
N ILE A 78 8.41 3.06 4.43
CA ILE A 78 7.09 3.42 3.91
C ILE A 78 7.21 4.74 3.13
N ILE A 79 6.78 4.74 1.87
CA ILE A 79 6.59 5.96 1.07
C ILE A 79 5.12 6.36 1.14
N LYS A 80 4.86 7.46 1.87
CA LYS A 80 3.53 8.06 2.04
C LYS A 80 3.30 9.18 1.02
N LEU A 81 2.24 9.06 0.22
CA LEU A 81 1.82 10.05 -0.78
C LEU A 81 0.76 10.99 -0.25
#